data_AF-A0A2V6R4B7-F1
#
_entry.id   AF-A0A2V6R4B7-F1
#
_cell.length_a   1.000
_cell.length_b   1.000
_cell.length_c   1.000
_cell.angle_alpha   90.00
_cell.angle_beta   90.00
_cell.angle_gamma   90.00
#
_symmetry.space_group_name_H-M   'P 1'
#
loop_
_entity.id
_entity.type
_entity.pdbx_description
1 polymer ?
#
loop_
_entity_poly.entity_id
_entity_poly.type
_entity_poly.pdbx_seq_one_letter_code
_entity_poly.pdbx_strand_id
1 'polypeptide(L)' 'KDPIGKLRGRVHPYGSALLVPTFHPAFLLRNPGQEYKRMAWEDLKLARREYDRLHGR' A
#
# COMPACT_ATOMS: atom_id res chain seq x y z
N LYS A 1 2.19 4.73 17.77
CA LYS A 1 2.26 5.09 16.33
C LYS A 1 3.18 4.08 15.66
N ASP A 2 2.64 3.17 14.86
CA ASP A 2 3.45 2.11 14.24
C ASP A 2 4.21 2.62 13.01
N PRO A 3 5.44 2.13 12.76
CA PRO A 3 6.18 2.46 11.55
C PRO A 3 5.51 1.87 10.31
N ILE A 4 5.72 2.52 9.15
CA ILE A 4 5.12 2.09 7.88
C ILE A 4 5.42 0.62 7.54
N GLY A 5 6.61 0.13 7.89
CA GLY A 5 7.01 -1.27 7.67
C GLY A 5 6.11 -2.29 8.37
N LYS A 6 5.50 -1.93 9.51
CA LYS A 6 4.52 -2.79 10.19
C LYS A 6 3.11 -2.63 9.63
N LEU A 7 2.81 -1.54 8.94
CA LEU A 7 1.45 -1.21 8.48
C LEU A 7 1.18 -1.64 7.04
N ARG A 8 2.17 -1.58 6.15
CA ARG A 8 2.02 -1.92 4.73
C ARG A 8 1.74 -3.41 4.48
N GLY A 9 1.32 -3.75 3.26
CA GLY A 9 1.05 -5.13 2.83
C GLY A 9 -0.24 -5.75 3.36
N ARG A 10 -1.10 -4.95 4.01
CA ARG A 10 -2.40 -5.39 4.54
C ARG A 10 -3.43 -4.25 4.45
N VAL A 11 -4.70 -4.63 4.42
CA VAL A 11 -5.83 -3.70 4.40
C VAL A 11 -6.22 -3.36 5.83
N HIS A 12 -6.50 -2.08 6.10
CA HIS A 12 -6.99 -1.61 7.40
C HIS A 12 -8.35 -0.94 7.23
N PRO A 13 -9.33 -1.21 8.09
CA PRO A 13 -10.56 -0.45 8.13
C PRO A 13 -10.29 0.98 8.65
N TYR A 14 -10.94 1.97 8.07
CA TYR A 14 -10.88 3.36 8.51
C TYR A 14 -12.20 4.07 8.25
N GLY A 15 -13.07 4.10 9.27
CA GLY A 15 -14.44 4.57 9.10
C GLY A 15 -15.17 3.74 8.04
N SER A 16 -15.73 4.39 7.03
CA SER A 16 -16.38 3.76 5.87
C SER A 16 -15.41 3.39 4.74
N ALA A 17 -14.12 3.66 4.89
CA ALA A 17 -13.10 3.41 3.87
C ALA A 17 -12.18 2.24 4.24
N LEU A 18 -11.51 1.70 3.22
CA LEU A 18 -10.39 0.78 3.37
C LEU A 18 -9.08 1.52 3.08
N LEU A 19 -8.09 1.34 3.94
CA LEU A 19 -6.74 1.89 3.77
C LEU A 19 -5.75 0.79 3.40
N VAL A 20 -4.93 1.08 2.40
CA VAL A 20 -3.76 0.27 2.03
C VAL A 20 -2.51 1.15 2.15
N PRO A 21 -1.80 1.09 3.30
CA PRO A 21 -0.58 1.88 3.50
C PRO A 21 0.55 1.39 2.59
N THR A 22 1.33 2.34 2.07
CA THR A 22 2.55 2.04 1.29
C THR A 22 3.63 3.09 1.53
N PHE A 23 4.80 2.93 0.88
CA PHE A 23 5.88 3.90 0.95
C PHE A 23 5.56 5.19 0.21
N HIS A 24 5.92 6.33 0.79
CA HIS A 24 5.83 7.62 0.10
C HIS A 24 6.77 7.63 -1.14
N PRO A 25 6.38 8.20 -2.30
CA PRO A 25 7.23 8.20 -3.50
C PRO A 25 8.63 8.77 -3.27
N ALA A 26 8.74 9.85 -2.50
CA ALA A 26 10.04 10.43 -2.14
C ALA A 26 10.96 9.47 -1.36
N PHE A 27 10.43 8.52 -0.59
CA PHE A 27 11.24 7.46 0.04
C PHE A 27 11.84 6.53 -1.01
N LEU A 28 11.07 6.15 -2.04
CA LEU A 28 11.52 5.28 -3.12
C LEU A 28 12.59 5.94 -4.01
N LEU A 29 12.51 7.26 -4.21
CA LEU A 29 13.52 8.01 -4.96
C LEU A 29 14.84 8.09 -4.19
N ARG A 30 14.79 8.32 -2.88
CA ARG A 30 15.99 8.38 -2.01
C ARG A 30 16.59 7.01 -1.72
N ASN A 31 15.80 5.94 -1.80
CA ASN A 31 16.21 4.57 -1.54
C ASN A 31 15.90 3.72 -2.79
N PRO A 32 16.74 3.77 -3.84
CA PRO A 32 16.43 3.20 -5.15
C PRO A 32 16.48 1.65 -5.19
N GLY A 33 16.51 0.98 -4.04
CA GLY A 33 16.48 -0.47 -3.94
C GLY A 33 15.24 -1.07 -4.63
N GLN A 34 15.48 -2.07 -5.48
CA GLN A 34 14.40 -2.77 -6.21
C GLN A 34 13.38 -3.40 -5.26
N GLU A 35 13.81 -3.80 -4.06
CA GLU A 35 12.93 -4.32 -3.01
C GLU A 35 11.83 -3.33 -2.62
N TYR A 36 12.16 -2.07 -2.36
CA TYR A 36 11.18 -1.08 -1.90
C TYR A 36 10.17 -0.72 -2.99
N LYS A 37 10.64 -0.66 -4.25
CA LYS A 37 9.75 -0.48 -5.41
C LYS A 37 8.80 -1.67 -5.58
N ARG A 38 9.31 -2.90 -5.46
CA ARG A 38 8.51 -4.12 -5.52
C ARG A 38 7.46 -4.14 -4.41
N MET A 39 7.87 -3.84 -3.18
CA MET A 39 6.99 -3.70 -2.03
C MET A 39 5.86 -2.70 -2.31
N ALA A 40 6.20 -1.48 -2.73
CA ALA A 40 5.18 -0.48 -3.06
C ALA A 40 4.25 -0.94 -4.19
N TRP A 41 4.79 -1.64 -5.19
CA TRP A 41 3.98 -2.19 -6.28
C TRP A 41 2.98 -3.25 -5.81
N GLU A 42 3.39 -4.15 -4.91
CA GLU A 42 2.47 -5.12 -4.31
C GLU A 42 1.34 -4.44 -3.52
N ASP A 43 1.65 -3.36 -2.79
CA ASP A 43 0.63 -2.59 -2.05
C ASP A 43 -0.38 -1.93 -3.02
N LEU A 44 0.09 -1.36 -4.13
CA LEU A 44 -0.78 -0.75 -5.14
C LEU A 44 -1.68 -1.78 -5.84
N LYS A 45 -1.15 -2.96 -6.15
CA LYS A 45 -1.96 -4.07 -6.67
C LYS A 45 -3.02 -4.52 -5.66
N LEU A 46 -2.68 -4.58 -4.37
CA LEU A 46 -3.65 -4.87 -3.30
C LEU A 46 -4.76 -3.81 -3.28
N ALA A 47 -4.42 -2.53 -3.32
CA ALA A 47 -5.40 -1.45 -3.39
C ALA A 47 -6.31 -1.59 -4.61
N ARG A 48 -5.76 -1.95 -5.78
CA ARG A 48 -6.55 -2.19 -6.99
C ARG A 48 -7.51 -3.36 -6.83
N ARG A 49 -7.08 -4.49 -6.27
CA ARG A 49 -7.94 -5.65 -6.01
C ARG A 49 -9.10 -5.31 -5.08
N GLU A 50 -8.84 -4.57 -3.99
CA GLU A 50 -9.91 -4.13 -3.08
C GLU A 50 -10.87 -3.15 -3.75
N TYR A 51 -10.35 -2.24 -4.58
CA TYR A 51 -11.17 -1.33 -5.36
C TYR A 51 -12.10 -2.09 -6.31
N ASP A 52 -11.57 -3.04 -7.08
CA ASP A 52 -12.37 -3.85 -8.02
C ASP A 52 -13.43 -4.68 -7.27
N ARG A 53 -13.06 -5.30 -6.14
CA ARG A 53 -13.98 -6.04 -5.25
C ARG A 53 -15.14 -5.18 -4.75
N LEU A 54 -14.87 -3.93 -4.34
CA LEU A 54 -15.91 -3.01 -3.86
C LEU A 54 -16.83 -2.48 -4.96
N HIS A 55 -16.34 -2.43 -6.21
CA HIS A 55 -17.08 -1.89 -7.35
C HIS A 55 -17.62 -2.96 -8.30
N GLY A 56 -17.49 -4.25 -7.95
CA GLY A 56 -18.00 -5.37 -8.73
C GLY A 56 -17.35 -5.53 -10.11
N ARG A 57 -16.06 -5.18 -10.23
CA ARG A 57 -15.26 -5.36 -11.46
C ARG A 57 -14.36 -6.60 -11.39
#